data_AF-A0A2P2ICB6-F1
#
_entry.id   AF-A0A2P2ICB6-F1
#
_cell.length_a   1.000
_cell.length_b   1.000
_cell.length_c   1.000
_cell.angle_alpha   90.00
_cell.angle_beta   90.00
_cell.angle_gamma   90.00
#
_symmetry.space_group_name_H-M   'P 1'
#
loop_
_entity.id
_entity.type
_entity.pdbx_description
1 polymer ?
#
loop_
_entity_poly.entity_id
_entity_poly.type
_entity_poly.pdbx_seq_one_letter_code
_entity_poly.pdbx_strand_id
1 'polypeptide(L)'
;MKLQRGSLSSWHVFAVLGWLYLIQGIPYGLQDKFIPLQLRAHGLDYSRVGLMKAVLVPWVSKGLWAPLLQLYGNRKLWLFAALLLLSLTAAAGSTLDVTEDLTSIACVLLVLNVGCAVQDVVVDGLAMLLLDQHNLGLVNSLQVVLYKVGSLAGGGGLMLVLSLWSWQVCLLLLSAVYLCSAVWAATLSLPG
;
A
#
# COMPACT_ATOMS: atom_id res chain seq x y z
N MET A 1 -19.93 -19.88 -8.56
CA MET A 1 -20.08 -19.06 -9.78
C MET A 1 -18.69 -18.63 -10.24
N LYS A 2 -18.09 -19.34 -11.20
CA LYS A 2 -16.76 -19.01 -11.75
C LYS A 2 -16.95 -17.89 -12.79
N LEU A 3 -16.31 -16.74 -12.58
CA LEU A 3 -16.45 -15.60 -13.47
C LEU A 3 -15.49 -15.71 -14.67
N GLN A 4 -16.04 -15.79 -15.87
CA GLN A 4 -15.32 -15.65 -17.13
C GLN A 4 -15.18 -14.17 -17.51
N ARG A 5 -14.20 -13.85 -18.37
CA ARG A 5 -14.07 -12.57 -19.09
C ARG A 5 -15.47 -12.08 -19.52
N GLY A 6 -15.91 -10.93 -18.99
CA GLY A 6 -17.18 -10.29 -19.39
C GLY A 6 -18.22 -10.03 -18.28
N SER A 7 -17.99 -10.45 -17.03
CA SER A 7 -18.99 -10.31 -15.94
C SER A 7 -19.07 -8.92 -15.28
N LEU A 8 -18.04 -8.07 -15.42
CA LEU A 8 -18.02 -6.72 -14.85
C LEU A 8 -17.94 -5.70 -15.98
N SER A 9 -18.72 -4.62 -15.90
CA SER A 9 -18.54 -3.49 -16.81
C SER A 9 -17.12 -2.94 -16.63
N SER A 10 -16.41 -2.65 -17.73
CA SER A 10 -15.00 -2.25 -17.73
C SER A 10 -14.71 -1.12 -16.74
N TRP A 11 -15.65 -0.19 -16.57
CA TRP A 11 -15.56 0.90 -15.59
C TRP A 11 -15.43 0.43 -14.14
N HIS A 12 -16.09 -0.67 -13.76
CA HIS A 12 -15.96 -1.23 -12.42
C HIS A 12 -14.57 -1.79 -12.18
N VAL A 13 -13.98 -2.45 -13.18
CA VAL A 13 -12.60 -2.97 -13.08
C VAL A 13 -11.62 -1.82 -12.91
N PHE A 14 -11.75 -0.76 -13.72
CA PHE A 14 -10.92 0.44 -13.58
C PHE A 14 -11.08 1.11 -12.21
N ALA A 15 -12.31 1.19 -11.68
CA ALA A 15 -12.55 1.76 -10.35
C ALA A 15 -11.92 0.91 -9.23
N VAL A 16 -12.02 -0.42 -9.32
CA VAL A 16 -11.40 -1.36 -8.37
C VAL A 16 -9.88 -1.24 -8.39
N LEU A 17 -9.27 -1.39 -9.57
CA LEU A 17 -7.82 -1.28 -9.71
C LEU A 17 -7.36 0.11 -9.29
N GLY A 18 -8.10 1.16 -9.65
CA GLY A 18 -7.78 2.51 -9.28
C GLY A 18 -7.76 2.74 -7.77
N TRP A 19 -8.76 2.25 -7.04
CA TRP A 19 -8.76 2.31 -5.57
C TRP A 19 -7.56 1.58 -4.98
N LEU A 20 -7.26 0.37 -5.47
CA LEU A 20 -6.13 -0.42 -4.99
C LEU A 20 -4.78 0.27 -5.25
N TYR A 21 -4.61 0.90 -6.43
CA TYR A 21 -3.43 1.70 -6.75
C TYR A 21 -3.33 2.98 -5.91
N LEU A 22 -4.46 3.60 -5.58
CA LEU A 22 -4.49 4.75 -4.69
C LEU A 22 -3.98 4.37 -3.30
N ILE A 23 -4.57 3.35 -2.66
CA ILE A 23 -4.19 2.98 -1.29
C ILE A 23 -2.75 2.44 -1.23
N GLN A 24 -2.26 1.82 -2.30
CA GLN A 24 -0.85 1.41 -2.45
C GLN A 24 0.12 2.59 -2.40
N GLY A 25 -0.29 3.79 -2.81
CA GLY A 25 0.54 5.00 -2.72
C GLY A 25 0.76 5.49 -1.30
N ILE A 26 -0.13 5.15 -0.36
CA ILE A 26 -0.13 5.73 0.99
C ILE A 26 1.11 5.35 1.82
N PRO A 27 1.55 4.07 1.89
CA PRO A 27 2.77 3.69 2.60
C PRO A 27 4.00 4.38 2.00
N TYR A 28 4.02 4.59 0.69
CA TYR A 28 5.11 5.31 0.04
C TYR A 28 5.13 6.79 0.43
N GLY A 29 3.98 7.47 0.45
CA GLY A 29 3.89 8.83 0.98
C GLY A 29 4.32 8.94 2.44
N LEU A 30 3.90 7.96 3.24
CA LEU A 30 4.22 7.88 4.66
C LEU A 30 5.74 7.79 4.88
N GLN A 31 6.42 6.89 4.19
CA GLN A 31 7.88 6.73 4.35
C GLN A 31 8.72 7.82 3.67
N ASP A 32 8.30 8.32 2.50
CA ASP A 32 9.14 9.23 1.69
C ASP A 32 9.03 10.68 2.19
N LYS A 33 7.89 11.04 2.80
CA LYS A 33 7.59 12.41 3.24
C LYS A 33 7.27 12.49 4.72
N PHE A 34 6.30 11.72 5.20
CA PHE A 34 5.75 11.89 6.54
C PHE A 34 6.78 11.57 7.63
N ILE A 35 7.40 10.38 7.57
CA ILE A 35 8.40 9.95 8.55
C ILE A 35 9.65 10.84 8.55
N PRO A 36 10.30 11.14 7.41
CA PRO A 36 11.44 12.06 7.39
C PRO A 36 11.13 13.42 8.00
N LEU A 37 9.95 13.96 7.74
CA LEU A 37 9.53 15.25 8.29
C LEU A 37 9.36 15.16 9.82
N GLN A 38 8.75 14.10 10.35
CA GLN A 38 8.63 13.90 11.79
C GLN A 38 10.00 13.74 12.46
N LEU A 39 10.85 12.87 11.94
CA LEU A 39 12.19 12.65 12.50
C LEU A 39 13.02 13.94 12.51
N ARG A 40 12.92 14.75 11.45
CA ARG A 40 13.58 16.06 11.38
C ARG A 40 13.00 17.07 12.37
N ALA A 41 11.68 17.09 12.54
CA ALA A 41 11.02 17.97 13.52
C ALA A 41 11.45 17.64 14.96
N HIS A 42 11.76 16.38 15.24
CA HIS A 42 12.30 15.92 16.53
C HIS A 42 13.84 15.99 16.63
N GLY A 43 14.50 16.68 15.70
CA GLY A 43 15.92 17.00 15.80
C GLY A 43 16.89 15.88 15.38
N LEU A 44 16.40 14.79 14.77
CA LEU A 44 17.30 13.77 14.23
C LEU A 44 18.13 14.28 13.06
N ASP A 45 19.39 13.86 13.00
CA ASP A 45 20.32 14.22 11.93
C ASP A 45 19.92 13.60 10.58
N TYR A 46 20.42 14.20 9.49
CA TYR A 46 20.10 13.77 8.13
C TYR A 46 20.60 12.36 7.82
N SER A 47 21.67 11.88 8.46
CA SER A 47 22.21 10.55 8.20
C SER A 47 21.25 9.48 8.74
N ARG A 48 20.70 9.64 9.95
CA ARG A 48 19.68 8.74 10.49
C ARG A 48 18.39 8.74 9.66
N VAL A 49 17.94 9.92 9.22
CA VAL A 49 16.78 10.03 8.33
C VAL A 49 17.05 9.36 6.96
N GLY A 50 18.28 9.49 6.45
CA GLY A 50 18.71 8.81 5.23
C GLY A 50 18.72 7.28 5.38
N LEU A 51 19.26 6.76 6.49
CA LEU A 51 19.23 5.33 6.80
C LEU A 51 17.81 4.77 6.86
N MET A 52 16.83 5.60 7.24
CA MET A 52 15.43 5.17 7.28
C MET A 52 14.89 4.78 5.89
N LYS A 53 15.52 5.23 4.80
CA LYS A 53 15.15 4.80 3.44
C LYS A 53 15.47 3.32 3.15
N ALA A 54 16.25 2.64 3.98
CA ALA A 54 16.54 1.22 3.83
C ALA A 54 15.28 0.34 3.84
N VAL A 55 14.17 0.81 4.43
CA VAL A 55 12.89 0.08 4.41
C VAL A 55 12.24 -0.02 3.03
N LEU A 56 12.79 0.68 2.02
CA LEU A 56 12.40 0.56 0.61
C LEU A 56 12.90 -0.71 -0.07
N VAL A 57 13.77 -1.50 0.59
CA VAL A 57 14.33 -2.74 0.02
C VAL A 57 13.27 -3.69 -0.56
N PRO A 58 12.12 -3.95 0.08
CA PRO A 58 11.07 -4.78 -0.52
C PRO A 58 10.58 -4.25 -1.86
N TRP A 59 10.58 -2.92 -2.02
CA TRP A 59 10.05 -2.26 -3.20
C TRP A 59 10.99 -2.37 -4.41
N VAL A 60 12.30 -2.23 -4.17
CA VAL A 60 13.33 -2.40 -5.20
C VAL A 60 13.52 -3.88 -5.55
N SER A 61 13.39 -4.77 -4.56
CA SER A 61 13.60 -6.22 -4.74
C SER A 61 12.38 -6.98 -5.24
N LYS A 62 11.19 -6.37 -5.32
CA LYS A 62 9.93 -7.05 -5.67
C LYS A 62 10.00 -7.87 -6.94
N GLY A 63 10.73 -7.39 -7.95
CA GLY A 63 10.89 -8.09 -9.22
C GLY A 63 11.54 -9.47 -9.09
N LEU A 64 12.36 -9.68 -8.05
CA LEU A 64 13.05 -10.95 -7.82
C LEU A 64 12.09 -12.05 -7.30
N TRP A 65 11.08 -11.67 -6.52
CA TRP A 65 10.15 -12.62 -5.91
C TRP A 65 8.72 -12.53 -6.47
N ALA A 66 8.43 -11.57 -7.35
CA ALA A 66 7.15 -11.46 -8.04
C ALA A 66 6.73 -12.74 -8.77
N PRO A 67 7.62 -13.47 -9.49
CA PRO A 67 7.23 -14.73 -10.12
C PRO A 67 6.73 -15.77 -9.12
N LEU A 68 7.30 -15.82 -7.91
CA LEU A 68 6.87 -16.76 -6.88
C LEU A 68 5.42 -16.49 -6.46
N LEU A 69 5.05 -15.23 -6.26
CA LEU A 69 3.66 -14.87 -5.93
C LEU A 69 2.68 -15.14 -7.07
N GLN A 70 3.15 -15.00 -8.32
CA GLN A 70 2.31 -15.23 -9.49
C GLN A 70 2.11 -16.71 -9.81
N LEU A 71 3.11 -17.55 -9.48
CA LEU A 71 3.10 -19.00 -9.67
C LEU A 71 2.44 -19.74 -8.51
N TYR A 72 2.63 -19.27 -7.28
CA TYR A 72 2.15 -19.93 -6.07
C TYR A 72 1.04 -19.13 -5.40
N GLY A 73 -0.14 -19.74 -5.29
CA GLY A 73 -1.26 -19.23 -4.50
C GLY A 73 -2.31 -18.48 -5.30
N ASN A 74 -3.44 -18.23 -4.63
CA ASN A 74 -4.58 -17.57 -5.23
C ASN A 74 -4.40 -16.04 -5.12
N ARG A 75 -4.50 -15.30 -6.22
CA ARG A 75 -4.30 -13.84 -6.27
C ARG A 75 -5.27 -13.10 -5.37
N LYS A 76 -6.54 -13.54 -5.30
CA LYS A 76 -7.52 -12.97 -4.37
C LYS A 76 -7.09 -13.18 -2.91
N LEU A 77 -6.56 -14.36 -2.58
CA LEU A 77 -6.06 -14.65 -1.23
C LEU A 77 -4.83 -13.80 -0.91
N TRP A 78 -3.90 -13.66 -1.85
CA TRP A 78 -2.73 -12.80 -1.67
C TRP A 78 -3.08 -11.34 -1.50
N LEU A 79 -4.05 -10.83 -2.28
CA LEU A 79 -4.54 -9.46 -2.14
C LEU A 79 -5.15 -9.25 -0.75
N PHE A 80 -6.00 -10.17 -0.31
CA PHE A 80 -6.61 -10.12 1.02
C PHE A 80 -5.55 -10.17 2.14
N ALA A 81 -4.60 -11.10 2.03
CA ALA A 81 -3.52 -11.26 3.00
C ALA A 81 -2.62 -10.00 3.07
N ALA A 82 -2.29 -9.40 1.93
CA ALA A 82 -1.50 -8.18 1.87
C ALA A 82 -2.23 -6.99 2.53
N LEU A 83 -3.51 -6.79 2.20
CA LEU A 83 -4.32 -5.72 2.80
C LEU A 83 -4.53 -5.93 4.31
N LEU A 84 -4.73 -7.17 4.74
CA LEU A 84 -4.86 -7.50 6.17
C LEU A 84 -3.54 -7.29 6.91
N LEU A 85 -2.40 -7.67 6.30
CA LEU A 85 -1.07 -7.39 6.84
C LEU A 85 -0.83 -5.88 6.99
N LEU A 86 -1.15 -5.10 5.96
CA LEU A 86 -1.06 -3.63 5.99
C LEU A 86 -1.90 -3.02 7.12
N SER A 87 -3.14 -3.52 7.27
CA SER A 87 -4.06 -3.06 8.31
C SER A 87 -3.54 -3.36 9.72
N LEU A 88 -3.15 -4.60 9.99
CA LEU A 88 -2.63 -5.02 11.29
C LEU A 88 -1.32 -4.32 11.64
N THR A 89 -0.44 -4.15 10.66
CA THR A 89 0.85 -3.47 10.86
C THR A 89 0.64 -1.99 11.17
N ALA A 90 -0.31 -1.32 10.50
CA ALA A 90 -0.67 0.05 10.83
C ALA A 90 -1.29 0.16 12.24
N ALA A 91 -2.17 -0.77 12.62
CA ALA A 91 -2.74 -0.81 13.97
C ALA A 91 -1.66 -1.03 15.04
N ALA A 92 -0.72 -1.95 14.82
CA ALA A 92 0.40 -2.18 15.73
C ALA A 92 1.33 -0.96 15.81
N GLY A 93 1.62 -0.31 14.69
CA GLY A 93 2.41 0.93 14.68
C GLY A 93 1.75 2.08 15.45
N SER A 94 0.41 2.07 15.57
CA SER A 94 -0.31 3.10 16.32
C SER A 94 -0.01 3.10 17.83
N THR A 95 0.52 2.01 18.38
CA THR A 95 0.91 1.96 19.80
C THR A 95 2.34 2.46 20.04
N LEU A 96 3.09 2.77 18.98
CA LEU A 96 4.47 3.23 19.07
C LEU A 96 4.54 4.76 19.13
N ASP A 97 5.57 5.29 19.78
CA ASP A 97 5.98 6.68 19.67
C ASP A 97 7.09 6.81 18.61
N VAL A 98 6.96 7.83 17.74
CA VAL A 98 7.89 8.08 16.63
C VAL A 98 9.32 8.36 17.11
N THR A 99 9.45 8.85 18.34
CA THR A 99 10.70 9.40 18.85
C THR A 99 11.45 8.46 19.78
N GLU A 100 10.74 7.53 20.41
CA GLU A 100 11.31 6.66 21.44
C GLU A 100 12.00 5.42 20.84
N ASP A 101 11.45 4.86 19.75
CA ASP A 101 11.98 3.62 19.16
C ASP A 101 11.99 3.62 17.62
N LEU A 102 13.05 4.21 17.06
CA LEU A 102 13.32 4.22 15.62
C LEU A 102 13.40 2.83 15.01
N THR A 103 13.87 1.83 15.76
CA THR A 103 14.02 0.46 15.24
C THR A 103 12.66 -0.18 15.07
N SER A 104 11.78 -0.03 16.07
CA SER A 104 10.39 -0.51 15.96
C SER A 104 9.63 0.18 14.84
N ILE A 105 9.79 1.49 14.66
CA ILE A 105 9.21 2.20 13.52
C ILE A 105 9.77 1.67 12.21
N ALA A 106 11.07 1.45 12.13
CA ALA A 106 11.69 0.88 10.95
C ALA A 106 11.12 -0.50 10.60
N CYS A 107 10.90 -1.36 11.61
CA CYS A 107 10.26 -2.64 11.43
C CYS A 107 8.83 -2.50 10.92
N VAL A 108 8.02 -1.61 11.50
CA VAL A 108 6.66 -1.32 11.03
C VAL A 108 6.66 -0.85 9.58
N LEU A 109 7.52 0.09 9.23
CA LEU A 109 7.65 0.60 7.85
C LEU A 109 8.11 -0.49 6.90
N LEU A 110 9.05 -1.34 7.30
CA LEU A 110 9.53 -2.46 6.49
C LEU A 110 8.40 -3.44 6.19
N VAL A 111 7.61 -3.82 7.20
CA VAL A 111 6.47 -4.72 7.01
C VAL A 111 5.38 -4.06 6.16
N LEU A 112 5.11 -2.76 6.34
CA LEU A 112 4.22 -2.01 5.44
C LEU A 112 4.71 -2.03 4.00
N ASN A 113 6.02 -1.88 3.76
CA ASN A 113 6.60 -1.94 2.42
C ASN A 113 6.51 -3.35 1.82
N VAL A 114 6.71 -4.41 2.62
CA VAL A 114 6.50 -5.79 2.15
C VAL A 114 5.04 -6.00 1.74
N GLY A 115 4.08 -5.63 2.59
CA GLY A 115 2.66 -5.76 2.29
C GLY A 115 2.25 -4.97 1.03
N CYS A 116 2.73 -3.73 0.91
CA CYS A 116 2.50 -2.89 -0.26
C CYS A 116 3.13 -3.50 -1.53
N ALA A 117 4.32 -4.09 -1.41
CA ALA A 117 4.99 -4.73 -2.51
C ALA A 117 4.26 -5.98 -3.01
N VAL A 118 3.74 -6.80 -2.08
CA VAL A 118 2.89 -7.95 -2.41
C VAL A 118 1.60 -7.50 -3.09
N GLN A 119 0.94 -6.47 -2.53
CA GLN A 119 -0.29 -5.92 -3.09
C GLN A 119 -0.09 -5.49 -4.54
N ASP A 120 0.96 -4.71 -4.84
CA ASP A 120 1.24 -4.24 -6.20
C ASP A 120 1.44 -5.37 -7.21
N VAL A 121 2.28 -6.35 -6.90
CA VAL A 121 2.53 -7.49 -7.78
C VAL A 121 1.23 -8.24 -8.09
N VAL A 122 0.37 -8.39 -7.08
CA VAL A 122 -0.92 -9.07 -7.22
C VAL A 122 -1.92 -8.24 -8.03
N VAL A 123 -2.00 -6.94 -7.77
CA VAL A 123 -2.91 -6.03 -8.47
C VAL A 123 -2.52 -5.89 -9.94
N ASP A 124 -1.23 -5.81 -10.26
CA ASP A 124 -0.74 -5.78 -11.64
C ASP A 124 -1.02 -7.11 -12.36
N GLY A 125 -0.89 -8.24 -11.65
CA GLY A 125 -1.32 -9.54 -12.16
C GLY A 125 -2.83 -9.59 -12.44
N LEU A 126 -3.65 -9.04 -11.54
CA LEU A 126 -5.10 -8.95 -11.72
C LEU A 126 -5.47 -8.05 -12.90
N ALA A 127 -4.78 -6.93 -13.09
CA ALA A 127 -5.00 -6.02 -14.22
C ALA A 127 -4.80 -6.73 -15.56
N MET A 128 -3.72 -7.52 -15.70
CA MET A 128 -3.46 -8.32 -16.90
C MET A 128 -4.52 -9.40 -17.19
N LEU A 129 -5.18 -9.93 -16.15
CA LEU A 129 -6.23 -10.95 -16.28
C LEU A 129 -7.61 -10.34 -16.59
N LEU A 130 -7.89 -9.16 -16.03
CA LEU A 130 -9.21 -8.53 -16.09
C LEU A 130 -9.38 -7.59 -17.28
N LEU A 131 -8.29 -7.08 -17.86
CA LEU A 131 -8.33 -6.10 -18.95
C LEU A 131 -7.76 -6.69 -20.25
N ASP A 132 -8.28 -6.19 -21.37
CA ASP A 132 -7.72 -6.45 -22.69
C ASP A 132 -6.41 -5.68 -22.90
N GLN A 133 -5.54 -6.18 -23.79
CA GLN A 133 -4.22 -5.58 -24.03
C GLN A 133 -4.28 -4.09 -24.40
N HIS A 134 -5.31 -3.66 -25.13
CA HIS A 134 -5.50 -2.25 -25.50
C HIS A 134 -5.69 -1.33 -24.28
N ASN A 135 -6.22 -1.86 -23.18
CA ASN A 135 -6.52 -1.11 -21.96
C ASN A 135 -5.36 -1.09 -20.95
N LEU A 136 -4.32 -1.92 -21.15
CA LEU A 136 -3.18 -2.01 -20.21
C LEU A 136 -2.37 -0.70 -20.17
N GLY A 137 -2.22 0.02 -21.29
CA GLY A 137 -1.57 1.32 -21.29
C GLY A 137 -2.32 2.37 -20.46
N LEU A 138 -3.65 2.35 -20.53
CA LEU A 138 -4.51 3.23 -19.74
C LEU A 138 -4.46 2.88 -18.25
N VAL A 139 -4.49 1.60 -17.90
CA VAL A 139 -4.47 1.18 -16.50
C VAL A 139 -3.12 1.48 -15.84
N ASN A 140 -2.00 1.34 -16.55
CA ASN A 140 -0.67 1.73 -16.05
C ASN A 140 -0.57 3.24 -15.82
N SER A 141 -1.16 4.04 -16.70
CA SER A 141 -1.23 5.50 -16.52
C SER A 141 -2.07 5.86 -15.28
N LEU A 142 -3.20 5.18 -15.12
CA LEU A 142 -4.08 5.33 -13.96
C LEU A 142 -3.37 4.93 -12.65
N GLN A 143 -2.62 3.83 -12.67
CA GLN A 143 -1.79 3.36 -11.55
C GLN A 143 -0.83 4.44 -11.10
N VAL A 144 -0.03 5.02 -12.01
CA VAL A 144 0.96 6.05 -11.65
C VAL A 144 0.30 7.29 -11.05
N VAL A 145 -0.81 7.75 -11.64
CA VAL A 145 -1.55 8.92 -11.14
C VAL A 145 -2.11 8.66 -9.76
N LEU A 146 -2.85 7.56 -9.58
CA LEU A 146 -3.51 7.24 -8.31
C LEU A 146 -2.51 6.89 -7.22
N TYR A 147 -1.42 6.20 -7.54
CA TYR A 147 -0.30 5.99 -6.64
C TYR A 147 0.29 7.31 -6.14
N LYS A 148 0.49 8.30 -7.02
CA LYS A 148 0.98 9.63 -6.63
C LYS A 148 -0.04 10.37 -5.75
N VAL A 149 -1.33 10.26 -6.06
CA VAL A 149 -2.40 10.82 -5.21
C VAL A 149 -2.38 10.17 -3.82
N GLY A 150 -2.27 8.84 -3.75
CA GLY A 150 -2.10 8.09 -2.51
C GLY A 150 -0.85 8.51 -1.74
N SER A 151 0.26 8.72 -2.42
CA SER A 151 1.52 9.22 -1.82
C SER A 151 1.38 10.64 -1.28
N LEU A 152 0.61 11.51 -1.94
CA LEU A 152 0.29 12.82 -1.39
C LEU A 152 -0.58 12.71 -0.13
N ALA A 153 -1.57 11.82 -0.13
CA ALA A 153 -2.39 11.54 1.04
C ALA A 153 -1.57 10.96 2.22
N GLY A 154 -0.69 9.98 1.97
CA GLY A 154 0.18 9.39 2.97
C GLY A 154 1.29 10.31 3.48
N GLY A 155 1.69 11.29 2.69
CA GLY A 155 2.67 12.30 3.09
C GLY A 155 2.01 13.52 3.73
N GLY A 156 1.50 14.41 2.87
CA GLY A 156 0.90 15.69 3.29
C GLY A 156 -0.45 15.51 3.96
N GLY A 157 -1.28 14.57 3.50
CA GLY A 157 -2.58 14.30 4.12
C GLY A 157 -2.44 13.84 5.57
N LEU A 158 -1.58 12.84 5.83
CA LEU A 158 -1.30 12.40 7.20
C LEU A 158 -0.64 13.50 8.04
N MET A 159 0.18 14.38 7.46
CA MET A 159 0.70 15.56 8.18
C MET A 159 -0.42 16.49 8.66
N LEU A 160 -1.44 16.73 7.82
CA LEU A 160 -2.60 17.53 8.22
C LEU A 160 -3.39 16.85 9.34
N VAL A 161 -3.59 15.53 9.26
CA VAL A 161 -4.22 14.75 10.33
C VAL A 161 -3.43 14.88 11.62
N LEU A 162 -2.10 14.77 11.56
CA LEU A 162 -1.23 14.90 12.72
C LEU A 162 -1.23 16.31 13.31
N SER A 163 -1.43 17.36 12.51
CA SER A 163 -1.53 18.73 13.03
C SER A 163 -2.82 19.00 13.83
N LEU A 164 -3.86 18.19 13.59
CA LEU A 164 -5.18 18.33 14.20
C LEU A 164 -5.43 17.29 15.30
N TRP A 165 -4.82 16.12 15.17
CA TRP A 165 -4.97 14.97 16.06
C TRP A 165 -3.60 14.40 16.42
N SER A 166 -3.50 13.08 16.58
CA SER A 166 -2.29 12.42 17.06
C SER A 166 -1.75 11.39 16.08
N TRP A 167 -0.52 10.95 16.33
CA TRP A 167 0.12 9.85 15.59
C TRP A 167 -0.75 8.59 15.56
N GLN A 168 -1.34 8.25 16.70
CA GLN A 168 -2.19 7.06 16.82
C GLN A 168 -3.38 7.15 15.87
N VAL A 169 -4.02 8.32 15.78
CA VAL A 169 -5.14 8.55 14.85
C VAL A 169 -4.69 8.40 13.39
N CYS A 170 -3.50 8.91 13.03
CA CYS A 170 -2.97 8.76 11.67
C CYS A 170 -2.87 7.29 11.25
N LEU A 171 -2.29 6.46 12.11
CA LEU A 171 -2.09 5.04 11.82
C LEU A 171 -3.36 4.19 11.97
N LEU A 172 -4.27 4.54 12.89
CA LEU A 172 -5.57 3.87 12.99
C LEU A 172 -6.47 4.18 11.79
N LEU A 173 -6.45 5.40 11.26
CA LEU A 173 -7.14 5.74 10.02
C LEU A 173 -6.58 4.94 8.85
N LEU A 174 -5.25 4.83 8.75
CA LEU A 174 -4.59 4.02 7.74
C LEU A 174 -4.98 2.54 7.87
N SER A 175 -4.99 2.01 9.09
CA SER A 175 -5.42 0.64 9.39
C SER A 175 -6.86 0.38 8.95
N ALA A 176 -7.78 1.31 9.24
CA ALA A 176 -9.18 1.22 8.85
C ALA A 176 -9.36 1.24 7.32
N VAL A 177 -8.63 2.09 6.60
CA VAL A 177 -8.65 2.11 5.12
C VAL A 177 -8.26 0.75 4.55
N TYR A 178 -7.20 0.13 5.07
CA TYR A 178 -6.77 -1.19 4.61
C TYR A 178 -7.74 -2.30 5.02
N LEU A 179 -8.31 -2.24 6.22
CA LEU A 179 -9.29 -3.24 6.67
C LEU A 179 -10.55 -3.20 5.79
N CYS A 180 -11.10 -2.01 5.57
CA CYS A 180 -12.24 -1.81 4.68
C CYS A 180 -11.94 -2.30 3.26
N SER A 181 -10.73 -2.01 2.76
CA SER A 181 -10.28 -2.49 1.45
C SER A 181 -10.13 -4.01 1.40
N ALA A 182 -9.65 -4.65 2.47
CA ALA A 182 -9.53 -6.10 2.57
C ALA A 182 -10.91 -6.77 2.56
N VAL A 183 -11.85 -6.28 3.38
CA VAL A 183 -13.22 -6.77 3.42
C VAL A 183 -13.91 -6.58 2.07
N TRP A 184 -13.74 -5.42 1.45
CA TRP A 184 -14.27 -5.17 0.11
C TRP A 184 -13.64 -6.09 -0.95
N ALA A 185 -12.32 -6.26 -0.96
CA ALA A 185 -11.65 -7.19 -1.87
C ALA A 185 -12.11 -8.65 -1.68
N ALA A 186 -12.49 -9.04 -0.46
CA ALA A 186 -13.05 -10.35 -0.18
C ALA A 186 -14.45 -10.56 -0.78
N THR A 187 -15.27 -9.50 -0.88
CA THR A 187 -16.60 -9.59 -1.54
C THR A 187 -16.50 -9.57 -3.07
N LEU A 188 -15.43 -9.01 -3.63
CA LEU A 188 -15.19 -9.03 -5.07
C LEU A 188 -14.92 -10.45 -5.58
N SER A 189 -15.49 -10.77 -6.74
CA SER A 189 -15.28 -12.05 -7.41
C SER A 189 -14.05 -11.98 -8.32
N LEU A 190 -12.87 -11.83 -7.72
CA LEU A 190 -11.60 -11.76 -8.45
C LEU A 190 -11.15 -13.16 -8.91
N PRO A 191 -10.46 -13.27 -10.07
CA PRO A 191 -9.85 -14.52 -10.50
C PRO A 191 -8.81 -15.00 -9.48
N GLY A 192 -8.78 -16.31 -9.28
CA GLY A 192 -7.81 -16.99 -8.43
C GLY A 192 -6.42 -17.03 -9.02
#